data_AF-A0A0R1UAZ9-F1
#
_entry.id   AF-A0A0R1UAZ9-F1
#
_cell.length_a   1.000
_cell.length_b   1.000
_cell.length_c   1.000
_cell.angle_alpha   90.00
_cell.angle_beta   90.00
_cell.angle_gamma   90.00
#
_symmetry.space_group_name_H-M   'P 1'
#
loop_
_entity.id
_entity.type
_entity.pdbx_description
1 polymer ?
#
loop_
_entity_poly.entity_id
_entity_poly.type
_entity_poly.pdbx_seq_one_letter_code
_entity_poly.pdbx_strand_id
1 'polypeptide(L)' 'MVALTVAFLGMMIFSVVFLDSQRNEQRIEEKTDRALAERIMRDNNLKQVMIHDQVYRVENDEEN' A
#
# COMPACT_ATOMS: atom_id res chain seq x y z
N MET A 1 -17.38 -25.02 27.82
CA MET A 1 -17.76 -23.62 27.50
C MET A 1 -16.55 -22.70 27.39
N VAL A 2 -15.67 -22.61 28.40
CA VAL A 2 -14.49 -21.73 28.39
C VAL A 2 -13.54 -21.95 27.19
N ALA A 3 -13.29 -23.21 26.81
CA ALA A 3 -12.42 -23.50 25.66
C ALA A 3 -12.98 -22.96 24.33
N LEU A 4 -14.30 -23.05 24.13
CA LEU A 4 -14.97 -22.53 22.93
C LEU A 4 -14.91 -21.00 22.89
N THR A 5 -15.15 -20.33 24.01
CA THR A 5 -15.07 -18.86 24.07
C THR A 5 -13.66 -18.36 23.76
N VAL A 6 -12.63 -19.04 24.24
CA VAL A 6 -11.24 -18.70 23.93
C VAL A 6 -10.95 -18.93 22.44
N ALA A 7 -11.43 -20.04 21.87
CA ALA A 7 -11.26 -20.31 20.44
C ALA A 7 -11.93 -19.25 19.55
N PHE A 8 -13.16 -18.84 19.89
CA PHE A 8 -13.85 -17.77 19.16
C PHE A 8 -13.12 -16.43 19.26
N LEU A 9 -12.64 -16.06 20.45
CA LEU A 9 -11.84 -14.83 20.61
C LEU A 9 -10.56 -14.87 19.79
N GLY A 10 -9.85 -16.01 19.79
CA GLY A 10 -8.64 -16.19 18.98
C GLY A 10 -8.93 -16.02 17.48
N MET A 11 -10.02 -16.60 16.99
CA MET A 11 -10.41 -16.49 15.58
C MET A 11 -10.78 -15.05 15.19
N MET A 12 -11.48 -14.32 16.06
CA MET A 12 -11.83 -12.92 15.82
C MET A 12 -10.59 -12.03 15.74
N ILE A 13 -9.66 -12.19 16.68
CA ILE A 13 -8.40 -11.44 16.68
C ILE A 13 -7.58 -11.77 15.43
N PHE A 14 -7.44 -13.05 15.10
CA PHE A 14 -6.69 -13.48 13.92
C PHE A 14 -7.30 -12.91 12.63
N SER A 15 -8.63 -12.92 12.51
CA SER A 15 -9.31 -12.36 11.35
C SER A 15 -9.03 -10.87 11.20
N VAL A 16 -9.10 -10.08 12.27
CA VAL A 16 -8.81 -8.64 12.23
C VAL A 16 -7.36 -8.39 11.82
N VAL A 17 -6.40 -9.11 12.42
CA VAL A 17 -4.97 -8.99 12.10
C VAL A 17 -4.72 -9.35 10.64
N PHE A 18 -5.35 -10.41 10.13
CA PHE A 18 -5.19 -10.83 8.75
C PHE A 18 -5.71 -9.78 7.75
N LEU A 19 -6.90 -9.22 8.00
CA LEU A 19 -7.46 -8.16 7.16
C LEU A 19 -6.59 -6.89 7.20
N ASP A 20 -6.10 -6.51 8.38
CA ASP A 20 -5.23 -5.34 8.52
C ASP A 20 -3.87 -5.56 7.83
N SER A 21 -3.31 -6.77 7.92
CA SER A 21 -2.08 -7.14 7.22
C SER A 21 -2.21 -6.98 5.70
N GLN A 22 -3.29 -7.47 5.09
CA GLN A 22 -3.50 -7.32 3.64
C GLN A 22 -3.63 -5.86 3.24
N ARG A 23 -4.37 -5.06 4.01
CA ARG A 23 -4.51 -3.62 3.76
C ARG A 23 -3.19 -2.88 3.92
N ASN A 24 -2.38 -3.29 4.89
CA ASN A 24 -1.08 -2.69 5.12
C ASN A 24 -0.09 -3.05 4.02
N GLU A 25 -0.11 -4.28 3.51
CA GLU A 25 0.71 -4.72 2.38
C GLU A 25 0.47 -3.83 1.15
N GLN A 26 -0.79 -3.63 0.76
CA GLN A 26 -1.15 -2.76 -0.37
C GLN A 26 -0.68 -1.31 -0.16
N ARG A 27 -0.84 -0.77 1.05
CA ARG A 27 -0.37 0.60 1.35
C ARG A 27 1.15 0.73 1.28
N ILE A 28 1.87 -0.29 1.74
CA ILE A 28 3.34 -0.31 1.67
C ILE A 28 3.78 -0.41 0.22
N GLU A 29 3.14 -1.26 -0.57
CA GLU A 29 3.38 -1.41 -2.01
C GLU A 29 3.19 -0.07 -2.72
N GLU A 30 2.01 0.56 -2.61
CA GLU A 30 1.72 1.86 -3.24
C GLU A 30 2.71 2.95 -2.83
N LYS A 31 3.05 3.02 -1.54
CA LYS A 31 4.02 4.00 -1.03
C LYS A 31 5.42 3.77 -1.59
N THR A 32 5.82 2.51 -1.69
CA THR A 32 7.14 2.11 -2.19
C THR A 32 7.24 2.36 -3.68
N ASP A 33 6.21 2.00 -4.44
CA ASP A 33 6.10 2.24 -5.87
C ASP A 33 6.09 3.74 -6.17
N ARG A 34 5.34 4.55 -5.42
CA ARG A 34 5.38 6.01 -5.56
C ARG A 34 6.77 6.59 -5.30
N ALA A 35 7.44 6.18 -4.23
CA ALA A 35 8.78 6.65 -3.92
C ALA A 35 9.81 6.23 -4.99
N LEU A 36 9.66 5.02 -5.52
CA LEU A 36 10.48 4.51 -6.62
C LEU A 36 10.21 5.31 -7.90
N ALA A 37 8.95 5.59 -8.22
CA ALA A 37 8.56 6.40 -9.36
C ALA A 37 9.19 7.79 -9.27
N GLU A 38 9.01 8.48 -8.15
CA GLU A 38 9.58 9.82 -7.93
C GLU A 38 11.11 9.82 -8.11
N ARG A 39 11.80 8.79 -7.61
CA ARG A 39 13.25 8.64 -7.79
C ARG A 39 13.63 8.44 -9.26
N ILE A 40 12.99 7.49 -9.96
CA ILE A 40 13.27 7.20 -11.37
C ILE A 40 13.02 8.44 -12.24
N MET A 41 11.92 9.14 -11.97
CA MET A 41 11.53 10.34 -12.69
C MET A 41 12.54 11.47 -12.50
N ARG A 42 13.01 11.68 -11.27
CA ARG A 42 14.05 12.67 -10.95
C ARG A 42 15.38 12.32 -11.61
N ASP A 43 15.80 11.07 -11.54
CA ASP A 43 17.11 10.63 -12.04
C ASP A 43 17.16 10.63 -13.59
N ASN A 44 16.03 10.44 -14.26
CA ASN A 44 15.94 10.33 -15.72
C ASN A 44 15.21 11.50 -16.40
N ASN A 45 14.82 12.53 -15.64
CA ASN A 45 14.04 13.69 -16.10
C ASN A 45 12.75 13.28 -16.86
N LEU A 46 12.03 12.29 -16.33
CA LEU A 46 10.81 11.75 -16.94
C LEU A 46 9.54 12.41 -16.36
N LYS A 47 8.56 12.67 -17.22
CA LYS A 47 7.26 13.27 -16.83
C LYS A 47 6.24 12.24 -16.31
N GLN A 48 6.38 10.99 -16.71
CA GLN A 48 5.56 9.86 -16.26
C GLN A 48 6.39 8.58 -16.25
N VAL A 49 6.12 7.68 -15.30
CA VAL A 49 6.70 6.34 -15.24
C VAL A 49 5.62 5.35 -14.85
N MET A 50 5.66 4.16 -15.46
CA MET A 50 4.76 3.06 -15.12
C MET A 50 5.51 2.09 -14.21
N ILE A 51 4.95 1.79 -13.04
CA ILE A 51 5.46 0.79 -12.10
C ILE A 51 4.33 -0.19 -11.82
N HIS A 52 4.61 -1.48 -12.00
CA HIS A 52 3.61 -2.55 -12.05
C HIS A 52 2.48 -2.16 -13.01
N ASP A 53 1.27 -1.94 -12.47
CA ASP A 53 0.07 -1.59 -13.23
C ASP A 53 -0.36 -0.12 -13.03
N GLN A 54 0.44 0.70 -12.32
CA GLN A 54 0.13 2.10 -12.04
C GLN A 54 1.04 3.07 -12.78
N VAL A 55 0.44 4.13 -13.34
CA VAL A 55 1.16 5.23 -13.99
C VAL A 55 1.27 6.40 -13.02
N TYR A 56 2.51 6.69 -12.62
CA TYR A 56 2.84 7.83 -11.79
C TYR A 56 3.25 9.00 -12.68
N ARG A 57 2.72 10.19 -12.40
CA ARG A 57 3.00 11.44 -13.12
C ARG A 57 3.59 12.45 -12.13
N VAL A 58 4.45 13.33 -12.62
CA VAL A 58 4.84 14.50 -11.84
C VAL A 58 3.58 15.35 -11.69
N GLU A 59 3.08 15.52 -10.46
CA GLU A 59 2.13 16.58 -10.14
C GLU A 59 2.86 17.89 -10.43
N ASN A 60 2.64 18.42 -11.63
CA ASN A 60 2.89 19.84 -11.84
C ASN A 60 1.79 20.53 -11.05
N ASP A 61 2.17 21.25 -10.00
CA ASP A 61 1.39 22.34 -9.42
C ASP A 61 1.14 23.36 -10.54
N GLU A 62 0.17 23.09 -11.41
CA GLU A 62 -0.54 24.16 -12.11
C GLU A 62 -1.68 24.56 -11.17
N GLU A 63 -1.33 25.46 -10.25
CA GLU A 63 -2.24 26.39 -9.60
C GLU A 63 -3.34 26.83 -10.58
N ASN A 64 -4.59 26.67 -10.17
CA ASN A 64 -5.65 27.60 -10.51
C ASN A 64 -6.68 27.67 -9.39
#